data_AF-A0A259BGQ5-F1
#
_entry.id   AF-A0A259BGQ5-F1
#
_cell.length_a   1.000
_cell.length_b   1.000
_cell.length_c   1.000
_cell.angle_alpha   90.00
_cell.angle_beta   90.00
_cell.angle_gamma   90.00
#
_symmetry.space_group_name_H-M   'P 1'
#
loop_
_entity.id
_entity.type
_entity.pdbx_description
1 polymer ?
#
loop_
_entity_poly.entity_id
_entity_poly.type
_entity_poly.pdbx_seq_one_letter_code
_entity_poly.pdbx_strand_id
1 'polypeptide(L)'
;MGRSAFFGTAAGALGCVLPALFLPVTASAAVPGEAAVKGAELSVLWALPFAGMLLSIALFPLLAGRFWHHHYGKVALFWGACFMVPFALTFGPSLMLHEVVHTAALEYIPFIILLFSLFTVSGGILIAGNIHGTPLTNTGILAFGTLIASLIGT
;
A
#
# COMPACT_ATOMS: atom_id res chain seq x y z
N MET A 1 -4.95 37.75 -4.39
CA MET A 1 -4.49 37.40 -5.75
C MET A 1 -3.27 36.51 -5.61
N GLY A 2 -3.34 35.23 -6.04
CA GLY A 2 -2.22 34.28 -5.92
C GLY A 2 -2.57 32.86 -5.41
N ARG A 3 -3.63 32.23 -5.94
CA ARG A 3 -3.89 30.77 -5.85
C ARG A 3 -3.35 30.13 -7.13
N SER A 4 -2.15 29.54 -7.12
CA SER A 4 -1.69 28.61 -8.18
C SER A 4 -0.20 28.26 -8.04
N ALA A 5 0.18 27.35 -7.13
CA ALA A 5 1.56 26.85 -7.12
C ALA A 5 1.76 25.42 -6.61
N PHE A 6 0.72 24.68 -6.23
CA PHE A 6 0.88 23.33 -5.66
C PHE A 6 0.51 22.16 -6.58
N PHE A 7 0.05 22.42 -7.81
CA PHE A 7 -0.40 21.37 -8.75
C PHE A 7 0.64 20.98 -9.82
N GLY A 8 1.85 21.55 -9.79
CA GLY A 8 2.80 21.48 -10.92
C GLY A 8 3.68 20.23 -11.05
N THR A 9 3.83 19.42 -10.01
CA THR A 9 4.84 18.33 -10.01
C THR A 9 4.28 16.91 -9.96
N ALA A 10 2.98 16.73 -9.72
CA ALA A 10 2.34 15.41 -9.73
C ALA A 10 2.11 14.85 -11.14
N ALA A 11 2.08 15.70 -12.18
CA ALA A 11 1.81 15.29 -13.55
C ALA A 11 2.93 14.45 -14.20
N GLY A 12 4.18 14.58 -13.73
CA GLY A 12 5.33 13.89 -14.33
C GLY A 12 5.43 12.40 -14.03
N ALA A 13 4.93 11.95 -12.87
CA ALA A 13 4.97 10.54 -12.48
C ALA A 13 3.80 9.73 -13.07
N LEU A 14 2.65 10.37 -13.31
CA LEU A 14 1.49 9.74 -13.95
C LEU A 14 1.79 9.28 -15.38
N GLY A 15 2.65 10.00 -16.11
CA GLY A 15 2.95 9.71 -17.52
C GLY A 15 3.72 8.41 -17.78
N CYS A 16 4.49 7.89 -16.81
CA CYS A 16 5.23 6.63 -16.98
C CYS A 16 4.51 5.40 -16.42
N VAL A 17 3.51 5.58 -15.55
CA VAL A 17 2.72 4.45 -14.99
C VAL A 17 1.57 4.06 -15.93
N LEU A 18 1.01 5.04 -16.64
CA LEU A 18 -0.10 4.83 -17.58
C LEU A 18 0.17 3.81 -18.71
N PRO A 19 1.38 3.70 -19.33
CA PRO A 19 1.60 2.72 -20.39
C PRO A 19 1.81 1.29 -19.87
N ALA A 20 2.26 1.12 -18.62
CA ALA A 20 2.49 -0.20 -18.03
C ALA A 20 1.18 -0.90 -17.62
N LEU A 21 0.09 -0.14 -17.46
CA LEU A 21 -1.24 -0.65 -17.12
C LEU A 21 -1.96 -1.34 -18.30
N PHE A 22 -1.46 -1.20 -19.53
CA PHE A 22 -2.13 -1.69 -20.75
C PHE A 22 -1.39 -2.84 -21.45
N LEU A 23 -0.43 -3.49 -20.80
CA LEU A 23 -0.01 -4.81 -21.29
C LEU A 23 -1.17 -5.78 -21.03
N PRO A 24 -1.73 -6.42 -22.07
CA PRO A 24 -2.73 -7.46 -21.87
C PRO A 24 -1.99 -8.64 -21.25
N VAL A 25 -1.95 -8.70 -19.91
CA VAL A 25 -1.88 -9.98 -19.23
C VAL A 25 -3.14 -10.70 -19.67
N THR A 26 -2.98 -11.60 -20.64
CA THR A 26 -3.97 -12.62 -20.92
C THR A 26 -4.13 -13.40 -19.63
N ALA A 27 -5.10 -12.98 -18.82
CA ALA A 27 -5.64 -13.78 -17.73
C ALA A 27 -6.22 -15.02 -18.39
N SER A 28 -5.37 -16.04 -18.55
CA SER A 28 -5.83 -17.38 -18.87
C SER A 28 -6.88 -17.72 -17.82
N ALA A 29 -8.09 -18.01 -18.29
CA ALA A 29 -9.23 -18.31 -17.45
C ALA A 29 -8.81 -19.30 -16.37
N ALA A 30 -9.18 -18.98 -15.12
CA ALA A 30 -8.98 -19.83 -13.97
C ALA A 30 -9.41 -21.26 -14.30
N VAL A 31 -8.44 -22.18 -14.31
CA VAL A 31 -8.75 -23.60 -14.17
C VAL A 31 -9.26 -23.73 -12.73
N PRO A 32 -10.53 -24.12 -12.51
CA PRO A 32 -11.02 -24.33 -11.17
C PRO A 32 -10.32 -25.59 -10.64
N GLY A 33 -9.28 -25.41 -9.82
CA GLY A 33 -8.61 -26.54 -9.16
C GLY A 33 -7.10 -26.46 -8.95
N GLU A 34 -6.40 -25.36 -9.25
CA GLU A 34 -4.99 -25.23 -8.82
C GLU A 34 -4.90 -24.78 -7.36
N ALA A 35 -4.17 -25.55 -6.58
CA ALA A 35 -4.10 -25.49 -5.12
C ALA A 35 -3.72 -24.09 -4.62
N ALA A 36 -4.70 -23.35 -4.08
CA ALA A 36 -4.42 -22.18 -3.26
C ALA A 36 -3.49 -22.63 -2.11
N VAL A 37 -2.33 -21.97 -1.99
CA VAL A 37 -1.37 -22.30 -0.95
C VAL A 37 -2.02 -22.02 0.40
N LYS A 38 -2.23 -23.07 1.20
CA LYS A 38 -2.79 -22.94 2.54
C LYS A 38 -1.75 -22.27 3.42
N GLY A 39 -1.95 -20.99 3.73
CA GLY A 39 -1.05 -20.22 4.59
C GLY A 39 -0.79 -20.85 5.97
N ALA A 40 -1.73 -21.66 6.48
CA ALA A 40 -1.58 -22.40 7.73
C ALA A 40 -0.47 -23.48 7.68
N GLU A 41 -0.08 -23.93 6.49
CA GLU A 41 0.96 -24.94 6.30
C GLU A 41 2.35 -24.31 6.04
N LEU A 42 2.41 -22.98 5.86
CA LEU A 42 3.67 -22.27 5.67
C LEU A 42 4.38 -22.07 7.02
N SER A 43 5.65 -22.44 7.06
CA SER A 43 6.52 -22.14 8.20
C SER A 43 6.59 -20.62 8.46
N VAL A 44 6.70 -20.23 9.73
CA VAL A 44 6.89 -18.83 10.15
C VAL A 44 8.12 -18.18 9.49
N LEU A 45 9.09 -18.97 9.03
CA LEU A 45 10.24 -18.49 8.27
C LEU A 45 9.86 -17.70 7.01
N TRP A 46 8.71 -17.97 6.38
CA TRP A 46 8.22 -17.21 5.23
C TRP A 46 7.83 -15.77 5.57
N ALA A 47 7.60 -15.45 6.85
CA ALA A 47 7.33 -14.09 7.31
C ALA A 47 8.62 -13.25 7.49
N LEU A 48 9.81 -13.86 7.39
CA LEU A 48 11.08 -13.15 7.60
C LEU A 48 11.29 -11.98 6.64
N PRO A 49 11.04 -12.08 5.32
CA PRO A 49 11.21 -10.96 4.41
C PRO A 49 10.25 -9.80 4.73
N PHE A 50 9.04 -10.11 5.18
CA PHE A 50 8.07 -9.12 5.64
C PHE A 50 8.53 -8.42 6.93
N ALA A 51 8.97 -9.18 7.94
CA ALA A 51 9.52 -8.63 9.17
C ALA A 51 10.78 -7.77 8.90
N GLY A 52 11.63 -8.19 7.97
CA GLY A 52 12.80 -7.44 7.52
C GLY A 52 12.44 -6.11 6.86
N MET A 53 11.39 -6.10 6.02
CA MET A 53 10.85 -4.87 5.44
C MET A 53 10.31 -3.93 6.53
N LEU A 54 9.53 -4.44 7.48
CA LEU A 54 9.00 -3.65 8.61
C LEU A 54 10.12 -3.06 9.47
N LEU A 55 11.16 -3.83 9.76
CA LEU A 55 12.31 -3.35 10.51
C LEU A 55 13.07 -2.27 9.73
N SER A 56 13.17 -2.42 8.41
CA SER A 56 13.83 -1.44 7.53
C SER A 56 13.09 -0.10 7.53
N ILE A 57 11.75 -0.11 7.37
CA ILE A 57 10.94 1.12 7.39
C ILE A 57 10.93 1.79 8.78
N ALA A 58 11.14 1.02 9.86
CA ALA A 58 11.18 1.55 11.22
C ALA A 58 12.55 2.14 11.58
N LEU A 59 13.64 1.44 11.26
CA LEU A 59 15.00 1.81 11.70
C LEU A 59 15.74 2.72 10.73
N PHE A 60 15.67 2.47 9.41
CA PHE A 60 16.50 3.21 8.45
C PHE A 60 16.17 4.70 8.32
N PRO A 61 14.90 5.16 8.44
CA PRO A 61 14.63 6.59 8.51
C PRO A 61 15.32 7.28 9.69
N LEU A 62 15.45 6.59 10.83
CA LEU A 62 16.04 7.12 12.07
C LEU A 62 17.58 7.06 12.05
N LEU A 63 18.15 5.94 11.59
CA LEU A 63 19.60 5.72 11.63
C LEU A 63 20.32 6.32 10.41
N ALA A 64 19.69 6.29 9.23
CA ALA A 64 20.33 6.64 7.97
C ALA A 64 19.33 7.31 7.01
N GLY A 65 18.68 8.40 7.46
CA GLY A 65 17.63 9.08 6.70
C GLY A 65 18.01 9.41 5.25
N ARG A 66 19.21 9.94 4.99
CA ARG A 66 19.65 10.27 3.60
C ARG A 66 19.73 9.04 2.70
N PHE A 67 20.19 7.90 3.23
CA PHE A 67 20.22 6.64 2.48
C PHE A 67 18.80 6.16 2.19
N TRP A 68 17.93 6.15 3.20
CA TRP A 68 16.55 5.70 3.07
C TRP A 68 15.77 6.47 2.00
N HIS A 69 15.81 7.81 2.03
CA HIS A 69 15.06 8.64 1.07
C HIS A 69 15.48 8.38 -0.39
N HIS A 70 16.73 7.98 -0.65
CA HIS A 70 17.20 7.67 -2.01
C HIS A 70 17.03 6.18 -2.38
N HIS A 71 17.01 5.27 -1.41
CA HIS A 71 17.12 3.82 -1.64
C HIS A 71 15.94 2.99 -1.14
N TYR A 72 14.88 3.58 -0.59
CA TYR A 72 13.74 2.83 -0.05
C TYR A 72 13.18 1.82 -1.07
N GLY A 73 13.09 2.21 -2.36
CA GLY A 73 12.62 1.32 -3.42
C GLY A 73 13.54 0.12 -3.67
N LYS A 74 14.86 0.29 -3.57
CA LYS A 74 15.81 -0.82 -3.72
C LYS A 74 15.74 -1.78 -2.54
N VAL A 75 15.55 -1.25 -1.32
CA VAL A 75 15.38 -2.07 -0.11
C VAL A 75 14.07 -2.86 -0.16
N ALA A 76 12.97 -2.23 -0.60
CA ALA A 76 11.70 -2.91 -0.80
C ALA A 76 11.79 -4.00 -1.88
N LEU A 77 12.46 -3.72 -3.01
CA LEU A 77 12.70 -4.70 -4.06
C LEU A 77 13.53 -5.88 -3.55
N PHE A 78 14.58 -5.62 -2.77
CA PHE A 78 15.41 -6.66 -2.16
C PHE A 78 14.57 -7.60 -1.29
N TRP A 79 13.81 -7.06 -0.33
CA TRP A 79 12.97 -7.89 0.54
C TRP A 79 11.84 -8.60 -0.23
N GLY A 80 11.25 -7.94 -1.23
CA GLY A 80 10.27 -8.56 -2.12
C GLY A 80 10.86 -9.73 -2.90
N ALA A 81 12.05 -9.58 -3.47
CA ALA A 81 12.76 -10.65 -4.17
C ALA A 81 13.15 -11.80 -3.21
N CYS A 82 13.57 -11.48 -1.98
CA CYS A 82 13.84 -12.48 -0.95
C CYS A 82 12.61 -13.34 -0.60
N PHE A 83 11.39 -12.87 -0.85
CA PHE A 83 10.18 -13.69 -0.76
C PHE A 83 9.85 -14.37 -2.09
N MET A 84 9.79 -13.61 -3.19
CA MET A 84 9.32 -14.10 -4.49
C MET A 84 10.24 -15.16 -5.10
N VAL A 85 11.56 -15.01 -5.00
CA VAL A 85 12.53 -15.96 -5.58
C VAL A 85 12.42 -17.35 -4.94
N PRO A 86 12.55 -17.51 -3.60
CA PRO A 86 12.40 -18.84 -3.01
C PRO A 86 10.99 -19.39 -3.20
N PHE A 87 9.95 -18.55 -3.16
CA PHE A 87 8.58 -18.99 -3.40
C PHE A 87 8.39 -19.57 -4.82
N ALA A 88 8.93 -18.89 -5.84
CA ALA A 88 8.90 -19.38 -7.21
C ALA A 88 9.69 -20.68 -7.41
N LEU A 89 10.79 -20.87 -6.65
CA LEU A 89 11.58 -22.10 -6.69
C LEU A 89 10.90 -23.27 -5.99
N THR A 90 10.16 -23.04 -4.89
CA THR A 90 9.52 -24.11 -4.10
C THR A 90 8.13 -24.49 -4.61
N PHE A 91 7.33 -23.50 -5.04
CA PHE A 91 5.94 -23.69 -5.47
C PHE A 91 5.72 -23.51 -6.98
N GLY A 92 6.75 -23.07 -7.70
CA GLY A 92 6.71 -22.85 -9.14
C GLY A 92 6.44 -21.39 -9.53
N PRO A 93 6.99 -20.95 -10.68
CA PRO A 93 6.87 -19.56 -11.14
C PRO A 93 5.45 -19.19 -11.61
N SER A 94 4.68 -20.17 -12.12
CA SER A 94 3.29 -19.94 -12.53
C SER A 94 2.39 -19.61 -11.34
N LEU A 95 2.47 -20.40 -10.26
CA LEU A 95 1.70 -20.18 -9.04
C LEU A 95 2.12 -18.87 -8.36
N MET A 96 3.42 -18.60 -8.26
CA MET A 96 3.91 -17.31 -7.75
C MET A 96 3.29 -16.13 -8.52
N LEU A 97 3.26 -16.20 -9.85
CA LEU A 97 2.76 -15.10 -10.67
C LEU A 97 1.26 -14.95 -10.53
N HIS A 98 0.52 -16.06 -10.49
CA HIS A 98 -0.90 -16.07 -10.22
C HIS A 98 -1.22 -15.38 -8.89
N GLU A 99 -0.56 -15.78 -7.79
CA GLU A 99 -0.79 -15.20 -6.46
C GLU A 99 -0.45 -13.69 -6.41
N VAL A 100 0.67 -13.29 -7.02
CA VAL A 100 1.07 -11.87 -7.08
C VAL A 100 0.05 -11.05 -7.87
N VAL A 101 -0.38 -11.52 -9.03
CA VAL A 101 -1.36 -10.83 -9.87
C VAL A 101 -2.73 -10.80 -9.18
N HIS A 102 -3.14 -11.92 -8.58
CA HIS A 102 -4.40 -12.04 -7.84
C HIS A 102 -4.44 -11.04 -6.68
N THR A 103 -3.42 -11.03 -5.83
CA THR A 103 -3.29 -10.10 -4.70
C THR A 103 -3.22 -8.66 -5.19
N ALA A 104 -2.43 -8.37 -6.22
CA ALA A 104 -2.31 -7.02 -6.75
C ALA A 104 -3.65 -6.50 -7.32
N ALA A 105 -4.37 -7.34 -8.07
CA ALA A 105 -5.59 -6.94 -8.75
C ALA A 105 -6.81 -6.87 -7.82
N LEU A 106 -6.96 -7.83 -6.91
CA LEU A 106 -8.17 -7.97 -6.10
C LEU A 106 -8.03 -7.40 -4.68
N GLU A 107 -6.82 -7.21 -4.18
CA GLU A 107 -6.60 -6.67 -2.82
C GLU A 107 -5.92 -5.31 -2.88
N TYR A 108 -4.81 -5.20 -3.61
CA TYR A 108 -3.99 -3.99 -3.60
C TYR A 108 -4.65 -2.84 -4.38
N ILE A 109 -5.12 -3.07 -5.61
CA ILE A 109 -5.79 -2.01 -6.40
C ILE A 109 -7.04 -1.49 -5.69
N PRO A 110 -7.98 -2.34 -5.19
CA PRO A 110 -9.13 -1.87 -4.44
C PRO A 110 -8.76 -1.10 -3.18
N PHE A 111 -7.71 -1.53 -2.46
CA PHE A 111 -7.19 -0.80 -1.31
C PHE A 111 -6.68 0.61 -1.69
N ILE A 112 -5.93 0.74 -2.78
CA ILE A 112 -5.47 2.05 -3.27
C ILE A 112 -6.64 2.94 -3.71
N ILE A 113 -7.65 2.37 -4.37
CA ILE A 113 -8.88 3.10 -4.75
C ILE A 113 -9.61 3.59 -3.50
N LEU A 114 -9.72 2.75 -2.47
CA LEU A 114 -10.31 3.11 -1.18
C LEU A 114 -9.54 4.27 -0.54
N LEU A 115 -8.21 4.15 -0.42
CA LEU A 115 -7.37 5.21 0.14
C LEU A 115 -7.49 6.51 -0.66
N PHE A 116 -7.55 6.43 -1.99
CA PHE A 116 -7.71 7.59 -2.86
C PHE A 116 -9.07 8.27 -2.68
N SER A 117 -10.13 7.48 -2.58
CA SER A 117 -11.48 7.96 -2.28
C SER A 117 -11.52 8.64 -0.92
N LEU A 118 -10.92 8.01 0.10
CA LEU A 118 -10.83 8.58 1.45
C LEU A 118 -10.06 9.91 1.43
N PHE A 119 -8.90 9.96 0.77
CA PHE A 119 -8.11 11.20 0.63
C PHE A 119 -8.90 12.32 -0.07
N THR A 120 -9.64 11.98 -1.13
CA THR A 120 -10.43 12.95 -1.89
C THR A 120 -11.59 13.51 -1.07
N VAL A 121 -12.32 12.63 -0.37
CA VAL A 121 -13.46 13.02 0.46
C VAL A 121 -12.99 13.77 1.72
N SER A 122 -11.97 13.27 2.42
CA SER A 122 -11.45 13.89 3.65
C SER A 122 -10.69 15.18 3.38
N GLY A 123 -9.91 15.24 2.30
CA GLY A 123 -9.10 16.41 1.92
C GLY A 123 -9.94 17.63 1.53
N GLY A 124 -11.21 17.43 1.17
CA GLY A 124 -12.15 18.51 0.88
C GLY A 124 -12.85 19.11 2.12
N ILE A 125 -12.68 18.52 3.31
CA ILE A 125 -13.35 18.96 4.54
C ILE A 125 -12.48 20.00 5.26
N LEU A 126 -12.87 21.28 5.15
CA LEU A 126 -12.27 22.36 5.93
C LEU A 126 -13.14 22.71 7.13
N ILE A 127 -12.65 22.43 8.34
CA ILE A 127 -13.28 22.88 9.59
C ILE A 127 -12.58 24.17 10.03
N ALA A 128 -13.24 25.31 9.83
CA ALA A 128 -12.74 26.63 10.23
C ALA A 128 -13.54 27.19 11.41
N GLY A 129 -12.84 27.74 12.40
CA GLY A 129 -13.45 28.35 13.59
C GLY A 129 -12.39 28.71 14.66
N ASN A 130 -12.80 29.37 15.74
CA ASN A 130 -11.94 29.69 16.89
C ASN A 130 -11.77 28.46 17.82
N ILE A 131 -11.32 27.34 17.26
CA ILE A 131 -11.16 26.08 17.98
C ILE A 131 -9.81 26.12 18.71
N HIS A 132 -9.85 26.11 20.05
CA HIS A 132 -8.63 26.01 20.85
C HIS A 132 -8.07 24.59 20.73
N GLY A 133 -6.84 24.47 20.22
CA GLY A 133 -6.12 23.21 20.02
C GLY A 133 -5.64 22.57 21.33
N THR A 134 -6.53 22.41 22.31
CA THR A 134 -6.22 21.68 23.54
C THR A 134 -6.29 20.17 23.31
N PRO A 135 -5.56 19.35 24.08
CA PRO A 135 -5.64 17.89 23.97
C PRO A 135 -7.08 17.35 24.10
N LEU A 136 -7.90 17.96 24.95
CA LEU A 136 -9.30 17.57 25.15
C LEU A 136 -10.13 17.85 23.89
N THR A 137 -9.98 19.02 23.27
CA THR A 137 -10.69 19.39 22.05
C THR A 137 -10.31 18.45 20.89
N ASN A 138 -9.02 18.19 20.69
CA ASN A 138 -8.56 17.29 19.63
C ASN A 138 -9.05 15.86 19.85
N THR A 139 -9.01 15.38 21.09
CA THR A 139 -9.51 14.04 21.44
C THR A 139 -11.02 13.96 21.23
N GLY A 140 -11.78 15.00 21.58
CA GLY A 140 -13.22 15.07 21.31
C GLY A 140 -13.55 15.02 19.81
N ILE A 141 -12.81 15.77 18.99
CA ILE A 141 -12.96 15.74 17.53
C ILE A 141 -12.63 14.35 16.96
N LEU A 142 -11.53 13.74 17.41
CA LEU A 142 -11.15 12.39 17.00
C LEU A 142 -12.20 11.36 17.42
N ALA A 143 -12.65 11.40 18.69
CA ALA A 143 -13.66 10.48 19.21
C ALA A 143 -14.98 10.59 18.44
N PHE A 144 -15.43 11.81 18.12
CA PHE A 144 -16.60 12.04 17.30
C PHE A 144 -16.44 11.45 15.89
N GLY A 145 -15.31 11.71 15.24
CA GLY A 145 -14.98 11.12 13.94
C GLY A 145 -14.98 9.58 13.98
N THR A 146 -14.39 8.99 15.01
CA THR A 146 -14.37 7.53 15.21
C THR A 146 -15.77 6.95 15.40
N LEU A 147 -16.64 7.59 16.20
CA LEU A 147 -18.01 7.12 16.42
C LEU A 147 -18.84 7.14 15.14
N ILE A 148 -18.77 8.23 14.37
CA ILE A 148 -19.48 8.35 13.10
C ILE A 148 -18.94 7.35 12.08
N ALA A 149 -17.62 7.22 11.97
CA ALA A 149 -17.00 6.24 11.07
C ALA A 149 -17.39 4.81 11.44
N SER A 150 -17.47 4.48 12.73
CA SER A 150 -17.91 3.15 13.19
C SER A 150 -19.37 2.86 12.86
N LEU A 151 -20.24 3.88 12.87
CA LEU A 151 -21.67 3.71 12.55
C LEU A 151 -21.90 3.57 11.04
N ILE A 152 -21.12 4.28 10.21
CA ILE A 152 -21.25 4.24 8.74
C ILE A 152 -20.50 3.04 8.14
N GLY A 153 -19.42 2.61 8.78
CA GLY A 153 -18.56 1.51 8.32
C GLY A 153 -18.95 0.12 8.81
N THR A 154 -19.97 -0.01 9.68
CA THR A 154 -20.58 -1.29 10.09
C THR A 154 -21.83 -1.54 9.27
#